data_AF-A0A2S2N5C1-F1
#
_entry.id   AF-A0A2S2N5C1-F1
#
_cell.length_a   1.000
_cell.length_b   1.000
_cell.length_c   1.000
_cell.angle_alpha   90.00
_cell.angle_beta   90.00
_cell.angle_gamma   90.00
#
_symmetry.space_group_name_H-M   'P 1'
#
loop_
_entity.id
_entity.type
_entity.pdbx_description
1 polymer ?
#
loop_
_entity_poly.entity_id
_entity_poly.type
_entity_poly.pdbx_seq_one_letter_code
_entity_poly.pdbx_strand_id
1 'polypeptide(L)'
;GDVLTALYFISRGSIEILRGDVVVAILGKNDTFGEPLHLHARPGKSRADVRALTSCDLHKILREDLLEVLDMYPEFSDRFWGTLEITFNLRDTNMIPGSPGSAELDGGFSRLRRRKLSFRRRP
;
A
#
# COMPACT_ATOMS: atom_id res chain seq x y z
N GLY A 1 12.31 2.50 10.83
CA GLY A 1 10.85 2.38 10.80
C GLY A 1 10.41 1.12 11.50
N ASP A 2 9.10 1.01 11.64
CA ASP A 2 8.40 -0.09 12.33
C ASP A 2 8.34 -1.35 11.48
N VAL A 3 8.06 -2.48 12.13
CA VAL A 3 7.91 -3.77 11.45
C VAL A 3 6.53 -3.84 10.80
N LEU A 4 6.50 -4.16 9.51
CA LEU A 4 5.27 -4.33 8.74
C LEU A 4 4.71 -5.74 9.00
N THR A 5 3.79 -5.86 9.95
CA THR A 5 3.17 -7.16 10.27
C THR A 5 1.72 -7.26 9.85
N ALA A 6 1.18 -6.25 9.17
CA ALA A 6 -0.23 -6.15 8.82
C ALA A 6 -0.46 -5.47 7.47
N LEU A 7 -1.58 -5.83 6.83
CA LEU A 7 -2.17 -5.11 5.71
C LEU A 7 -3.25 -4.17 6.21
N TYR A 8 -3.33 -2.99 5.59
CA TYR A 8 -4.27 -1.94 5.95
C TYR A 8 -5.17 -1.58 4.78
N PHE A 9 -6.48 -1.53 5.03
CA PHE A 9 -7.49 -1.17 4.05
C PHE A 9 -8.22 0.08 4.50
N ILE A 10 -8.35 1.06 3.61
CA ILE A 10 -9.01 2.33 3.92
C ILE A 10 -10.49 2.22 3.60
N SER A 11 -11.32 2.10 4.63
CA SER A 11 -12.78 2.09 4.50
C SER A 11 -13.34 3.52 4.34
N ARG A 12 -12.75 4.47 5.06
CA ARG A 12 -13.15 5.89 5.04
C ARG A 12 -11.99 6.80 5.42
N GLY A 13 -12.01 8.02 4.90
CA GLY A 13 -11.03 9.07 5.21
C GLY A 13 -9.98 9.24 4.12
N SER A 14 -8.90 9.92 4.48
CA SER A 14 -7.75 10.18 3.60
C SER A 14 -6.47 10.17 4.41
N ILE A 15 -5.44 9.54 3.84
CA ILE A 15 -4.14 9.33 4.47
C ILE A 15 -3.07 9.82 3.51
N GLU A 16 -2.05 10.45 4.05
CA GLU A 16 -0.83 10.77 3.33
C GLU A 16 0.32 9.91 3.82
N ILE A 17 1.21 9.57 2.90
CA ILE A 17 2.43 8.85 3.21
C ILE A 17 3.59 9.81 3.01
N LEU A 18 4.44 9.92 4.03
CA LEU A 18 5.58 10.82 4.07
C LEU A 18 6.90 10.04 4.04
N ARG A 19 7.93 10.64 3.46
CA ARG A 19 9.32 10.18 3.55
C ARG A 19 10.18 11.38 3.89
N GLY A 20 10.67 11.45 5.14
CA GLY A 20 11.50 12.58 5.59
C GLY A 20 10.80 13.91 5.39
N ASP A 21 9.54 14.02 5.83
CA ASP A 21 8.67 15.21 5.73
C ASP A 21 8.13 15.54 4.31
N VAL A 22 8.53 14.77 3.28
CA VAL A 22 7.99 14.92 1.92
C VAL A 22 6.84 13.95 1.69
N VAL A 23 5.69 14.45 1.24
CA VAL A 23 4.53 13.62 0.86
C VAL A 23 4.83 12.86 -0.43
N VAL A 24 4.87 11.53 -0.36
CA VAL A 24 5.15 10.65 -1.51
C VAL A 24 3.88 10.03 -2.11
N ALA A 25 2.80 9.92 -1.34
CA ALA A 25 1.54 9.39 -1.82
C ALA A 25 0.37 9.90 -0.98
N ILE A 26 -0.80 10.01 -1.61
CA ILE A 26 -2.09 10.26 -0.95
C ILE A 26 -3.00 9.07 -1.24
N LEU A 27 -3.53 8.47 -0.18
CA LEU A 27 -4.44 7.33 -0.22
C LEU A 27 -5.81 7.77 0.30
N GLY A 28 -6.87 7.22 -0.30
CA GLY A 28 -8.24 7.51 0.04
C GLY A 28 -9.07 6.25 0.20
N LYS A 29 -10.39 6.44 0.17
CA LYS A 29 -11.37 5.34 0.31
C LYS A 29 -11.12 4.25 -0.74
N ASN A 30 -11.08 3.00 -0.27
CA ASN A 30 -10.81 1.76 -1.00
C ASN A 30 -9.36 1.57 -1.44
N ASP A 31 -8.43 2.39 -0.97
CA ASP A 31 -7.01 2.13 -1.17
C ASP A 31 -6.46 1.19 -0.10
N THR A 32 -5.47 0.39 -0.48
CA THR A 32 -4.81 -0.59 0.38
C THR A 32 -3.33 -0.28 0.47
N PHE A 33 -2.75 -0.37 1.67
CA PHE A 33 -1.32 -0.14 1.88
C PHE A 33 -0.72 -1.13 2.87
N GLY A 34 0.58 -1.37 2.74
CA GLY A 34 1.30 -2.34 3.55
C GLY A 34 2.36 -3.08 2.76
N GLU A 35 2.58 -4.35 3.06
CA GLU A 35 3.42 -5.23 2.25
C GLU A 35 2.64 -6.47 1.79
N PRO A 36 2.89 -6.98 0.57
CA PRO A 36 2.30 -8.23 0.12
C PRO A 36 2.89 -9.41 0.91
N LEU A 37 2.05 -10.04 1.74
CA LEU A 37 2.50 -11.04 2.71
C LEU A 37 3.01 -12.33 2.05
N HIS A 38 2.52 -12.65 0.83
CA HIS A 38 2.91 -13.84 0.08
C HIS A 38 4.36 -13.79 -0.46
N LEU A 39 4.95 -12.60 -0.61
CA LEU A 39 6.26 -12.43 -1.27
C LEU A 39 7.46 -12.57 -0.34
N HIS A 40 7.26 -12.41 0.97
CA HIS A 40 8.37 -12.34 1.91
C HIS A 40 8.06 -13.16 3.14
N ALA A 41 8.91 -14.14 3.48
CA ALA A 41 8.75 -14.95 4.70
C ALA A 41 8.99 -14.16 5.99
N ARG A 42 9.69 -13.02 5.91
CA ARG A 42 9.99 -12.16 7.06
C ARG A 42 9.38 -10.78 6.89
N PRO A 43 8.72 -10.23 7.93
CA PRO A 43 8.13 -8.91 7.87
C PRO A 43 9.20 -7.84 7.61
N GLY A 44 8.87 -6.91 6.73
CA GLY A 44 9.76 -5.83 6.32
C GLY A 44 9.83 -4.72 7.36
N LYS A 45 10.77 -3.79 7.19
CA LYS A 45 10.75 -2.53 7.93
C LYS A 45 10.11 -1.45 7.06
N SER A 46 9.26 -0.63 7.66
CA SER A 46 8.71 0.56 7.02
C SER A 46 9.81 1.60 6.83
N ARG A 47 9.76 2.29 5.69
CA ARG A 47 10.64 3.43 5.36
C ARG A 47 9.85 4.71 5.02
N ALA A 48 8.56 4.67 5.27
CA ALA A 48 7.66 5.80 5.09
C ALA A 48 6.74 5.90 6.31
N ASP A 49 6.41 7.13 6.67
CA ASP A 49 5.51 7.50 7.75
C ASP A 49 4.10 7.65 7.20
N VAL A 50 3.11 7.20 7.96
CA VAL A 50 1.70 7.25 7.55
C VAL A 50 0.98 8.25 8.43
N ARG A 51 0.42 9.30 7.85
CA ARG A 51 -0.32 10.33 8.58
C ARG A 51 -1.75 10.45 8.05
N ALA A 52 -2.72 10.48 8.96
CA ALA A 52 -4.10 10.70 8.57
C ALA A 52 -4.35 12.19 8.28
N LEU A 53 -4.89 12.50 7.10
CA LEU A 53 -5.35 13.84 6.74
C LEU A 53 -6.73 14.16 7.34
N THR A 54 -7.55 13.13 7.56
CA THR A 54 -8.89 13.23 8.15
C THR A 54 -9.10 12.14 9.20
N SER A 55 -10.25 12.14 9.88
CA SER A 55 -10.71 10.96 10.61
C SER A 55 -10.83 9.78 9.64
N CYS A 56 -10.04 8.74 9.86
CA CYS A 56 -9.93 7.57 8.98
C CYS A 56 -10.37 6.31 9.68
N ASP A 57 -11.14 5.49 8.96
CA ASP A 57 -11.54 4.15 9.37
C ASP A 57 -10.74 3.15 8.55
N LEU A 58 -9.94 2.34 9.24
CA LEU A 58 -9.02 1.38 8.64
C LEU A 58 -9.34 -0.02 9.12
N HIS A 59 -9.34 -0.99 8.19
CA HIS A 59 -9.28 -2.39 8.56
C HIS A 59 -7.82 -2.83 8.59
N LYS A 60 -7.39 -3.35 9.73
CA LYS A 60 -6.06 -3.93 9.93
C LYS A 60 -6.21 -5.45 9.97
N ILE A 61 -5.51 -6.13 9.08
CA ILE A 61 -5.45 -7.60 9.07
C ILE A 61 -3.99 -8.00 9.32
N LEU A 62 -3.76 -8.80 10.35
CA LEU A 62 -2.42 -9.29 10.67
C LEU A 62 -1.97 -10.31 9.64
N ARG A 63 -0.65 -10.37 9.47
CA ARG A 63 0.00 -11.33 8.59
C ARG A 63 -0.32 -12.77 8.95
N GLU A 64 -0.19 -13.09 10.24
CA GLU A 64 -0.33 -14.44 10.75
C GLU A 64 -1.77 -14.92 10.56
N ASP A 65 -2.74 -14.10 10.99
CA ASP A 65 -4.17 -14.37 10.79
C ASP A 65 -4.53 -14.58 9.31
N LEU A 66 -4.02 -13.72 8.41
CA LEU A 66 -4.33 -13.87 7.00
C LEU A 66 -3.71 -15.14 6.42
N LEU A 67 -2.46 -15.45 6.75
CA LEU A 67 -1.79 -16.66 6.27
C LEU A 67 -2.48 -17.93 6.78
N GLU A 68 -2.90 -17.96 8.04
CA GLU A 68 -3.64 -19.10 8.61
C GLU A 68 -4.96 -19.34 7.88
N VAL A 69 -5.73 -18.27 7.62
CA VAL A 69 -6.99 -18.37 6.87
C VAL A 69 -6.76 -18.82 5.42
N LEU A 70 -5.70 -18.32 4.78
CA LEU A 70 -5.35 -18.70 3.41
C LEU A 70 -4.86 -20.16 3.32
N ASP A 71 -4.16 -20.66 4.33
CA ASP A 71 -3.71 -22.07 4.41
C ASP A 71 -4.90 -23.03 4.57
N MET A 72 -5.94 -22.62 5.30
CA MET A 72 -7.19 -23.39 5.40
C MET A 72 -8.01 -23.41 4.11
N TYR A 73 -7.88 -22.37 3.25
CA TYR A 73 -8.67 -22.21 2.03
C TYR A 73 -7.78 -21.87 0.82
N PRO A 74 -7.00 -22.84 0.30
CA PRO A 74 -6.04 -22.60 -0.78
C PRO A 74 -6.72 -22.15 -2.08
N GLU A 75 -7.92 -22.64 -2.41
CA GLU A 75 -8.68 -22.21 -3.59
C GLU A 75 -9.06 -20.73 -3.57
N PHE A 76 -9.30 -20.17 -2.38
CA PHE A 76 -9.54 -18.75 -2.20
C PHE A 76 -8.24 -17.95 -2.25
N SER A 77 -7.11 -18.54 -1.84
CA SER A 77 -5.84 -17.85 -1.68
C SER A 77 -5.29 -17.28 -2.99
N ASP A 78 -5.23 -18.07 -4.06
CA ASP A 78 -4.80 -17.63 -5.39
C ASP A 78 -5.67 -16.49 -5.91
N ARG A 79 -6.99 -16.61 -5.71
CA ARG A 79 -7.95 -15.57 -6.11
C ARG A 79 -7.79 -14.31 -5.28
N PHE A 80 -7.55 -14.44 -3.98
CA PHE A 80 -7.31 -13.30 -3.09
C PHE A 80 -6.07 -12.53 -3.54
N TRP A 81 -4.93 -13.20 -3.73
CA TRP A 81 -3.70 -12.54 -4.20
C TRP A 81 -3.83 -11.97 -5.62
N GLY A 82 -4.57 -12.63 -6.51
CA GLY A 82 -4.84 -12.11 -7.85
C GLY A 82 -5.78 -10.89 -7.89
N THR A 83 -6.57 -10.68 -6.83
CA THR A 83 -7.51 -9.54 -6.72
C THR A 83 -7.02 -8.44 -5.79
N LEU A 84 -6.06 -8.72 -4.91
CA LEU A 84 -5.52 -7.76 -3.96
C LEU A 84 -4.59 -6.77 -4.67
N GLU A 85 -5.08 -5.55 -4.87
CA GLU A 85 -4.29 -4.44 -5.41
C GLU A 85 -3.75 -3.57 -4.26
N ILE A 86 -2.45 -3.67 -4.00
CA ILE A 86 -1.78 -2.80 -3.02
C ILE A 86 -1.45 -1.47 -3.70
N THR A 87 -2.13 -0.40 -3.28
CA THR A 87 -1.93 0.96 -3.81
C THR A 87 -0.55 1.50 -3.46
N PHE A 88 -0.05 1.22 -2.24
CA PHE A 88 1.28 1.66 -1.82
C PHE A 88 2.01 0.61 -0.98
N ASN A 89 3.22 0.25 -1.40
CA ASN A 89 4.08 -0.67 -0.67
C ASN A 89 4.97 0.08 0.33
N LEU A 90 4.79 -0.21 1.62
CA LEU A 90 5.56 0.41 2.70
C LEU A 90 6.97 -0.22 2.87
N ARG A 91 7.22 -1.39 2.29
CA ARG A 91 8.48 -2.12 2.42
C ARG A 91 9.57 -1.49 1.56
N ASP A 92 10.76 -1.37 2.12
CA ASP A 92 11.96 -0.99 1.38
C ASP A 92 12.43 -2.16 0.47
N THR A 93 12.13 -2.11 -0.82
CA THR A 93 12.62 -3.08 -1.81
C THR A 93 13.86 -2.60 -2.56
N ASN A 94 14.55 -1.55 -2.09
CA ASN A 94 15.74 -1.03 -2.78
C ASN A 94 17.03 -1.84 -2.52
N MET A 95 16.92 -3.12 -2.15
CA MET A 95 18.03 -4.06 -2.20
C MET A 95 17.86 -5.03 -3.38
N ILE A 96 18.08 -4.52 -4.59
CA ILE A 96 18.78 -5.31 -5.61
C ILE A 96 20.27 -5.04 -5.36
N PRO A 97 21.04 -5.97 -4.77
CA PRO A 97 22.48 -5.80 -4.69
C PRO A 97 23.05 -6.01 -6.09
N GLY A 98 23.29 -4.92 -6.83
CA GLY A 98 23.93 -4.98 -8.16
C GLY A 98 23.36 -4.08 -9.26
N SER A 99 22.47 -3.13 -8.97
CA SER A 99 22.06 -2.13 -9.98
C SER A 99 22.89 -0.84 -9.85
N PRO A 100 23.76 -0.48 -10.82
CA PRO A 100 24.35 0.84 -10.89
C PRO A 100 23.38 1.81 -11.60
N GLY A 101 23.21 3.02 -11.06
CA GLY A 101 22.36 4.08 -11.62
C GLY A 101 20.89 3.94 -11.20
N SER A 102 20.22 4.93 -10.63
CA SER A 102 20.09 6.29 -11.18
C SER A 102 19.64 7.22 -10.06
N ALA A 103 20.48 8.18 -9.62
CA ALA A 103 20.17 9.57 -9.89
C ALA A 103 19.51 9.72 -11.28
N GLU A 104 18.36 10.40 -11.35
CA GLU A 104 17.55 10.63 -12.56
C GLU A 104 16.53 9.53 -12.93
N LEU A 105 15.40 9.52 -12.22
CA LEU A 105 14.09 9.25 -12.83
C LEU A 105 13.09 10.30 -12.32
N ASP A 106 13.31 11.52 -12.81
CA ASP A 106 12.21 12.38 -13.23
C ASP A 106 11.41 11.64 -14.31
N GLY A 107 10.08 11.61 -14.19
CA GLY A 107 9.19 11.11 -15.24
C GLY A 107 8.68 9.67 -15.10
N GLY A 108 7.43 9.53 -14.66
CA GLY A 108 6.55 8.51 -15.24
C GLY A 108 5.96 7.42 -14.34
N PHE A 109 5.19 7.79 -13.31
CA PHE A 109 4.12 6.92 -12.79
C PHE A 109 2.75 7.61 -12.88
N SER A 110 2.44 8.15 -14.07
CA SER A 110 1.15 8.74 -14.41
C SER A 110 0.27 7.75 -15.18
N ARG A 111 0.07 6.50 -14.71
CA ARG A 111 -0.88 5.57 -15.37
C ARG A 111 -1.66 4.61 -14.46
N LEU A 112 -2.10 5.02 -13.28
CA LEU A 112 -3.31 4.42 -12.70
C LEU A 112 -4.43 5.45 -12.48
N ARG A 113 -5.33 5.43 -13.46
CA ARG A 113 -6.75 5.78 -13.40
C ARG A 113 -7.12 7.10 -12.72
N ARG A 114 -7.15 8.13 -13.57
CA ARG A 114 -8.05 9.29 -13.48
C ARG A 114 -9.51 8.81 -13.28
N ARG A 115 -9.92 8.53 -12.04
CA ARG A 115 -11.34 8.51 -11.68
C ARG A 115 -11.85 9.93 -11.92
N LYS A 116 -12.60 10.11 -13.01
CA LYS A 116 -13.34 11.33 -13.33
C LYS A 116 -14.29 11.63 -12.16
N LEU A 117 -13.83 12.38 -11.17
CA LEU A 117 -14.69 13.13 -10.26
C LEU A 117 -15.34 14.24 -11.09
N SER A 118 -16.49 13.93 -11.69
CA SER A 118 -17.35 14.92 -12.31
C SER A 118 -17.96 15.81 -11.22
N PHE A 119 -17.27 16.88 -10.87
CA PHE A 119 -17.90 18.03 -10.22
C PHE A 119 -18.77 18.73 -11.27
N ARG A 120 -20.06 18.36 -11.35
CA ARG A 120 -21.06 19.26 -11.93
C ARG A 120 -21.28 20.40 -10.93
N ARG A 121 -20.57 21.52 -11.13
CA ARG A 121 -20.98 22.81 -10.57
C ARG A 121 -22.24 23.26 -11.31
N ARG A 122 -23.29 23.51 -10.53
CA ARG A 122 -24.52 24.18 -10.94
C ARG A 122 -24.20 25.62 -11.38
N PRO A 123 -24.99 26.19 -12.29
CA PRO A 123 -25.68 27.44 -12.03
C PRO A 123 -27.10 27.19 -11.51
#